data_AF-A0A7C4RSC9-F1
#
_entry.id   AF-A0A7C4RSC9-F1
#
_cell.length_a   1.000
_cell.length_b   1.000
_cell.length_c   1.000
_cell.angle_alpha   90.00
_cell.angle_beta   90.00
_cell.angle_gamma   90.00
#
_symmetry.space_group_name_H-M   'P 1'
#
loop_
_entity.id
_entity.type
_entity.pdbx_description
1 polymer ?
#
loop_
_entity_poly.entity_id
_entity_poly.type
_entity_poly.pdbx_seq_one_letter_code
_entity_poly.pdbx_strand_id
1 'polypeptide(L)'
;MNYIDILDKLEEHDLELFEKDLKEGYVQKYIDRKKEFFKVKDKSCPVCGNQVKEDCFVLIWGEPSIRKKAHFCGIDCLTYFLEKFIQKKIKTGKENTKNKKSVKNI
;
A
#
# COMPACT_ATOMS: atom_id res chain seq x y z
N MET A 1 27.85 12.61 4.65
CA MET A 1 27.53 12.80 6.07
C MET A 1 27.42 11.42 6.70
N ASN A 2 28.26 11.13 7.68
CA ASN A 2 28.13 9.92 8.48
C ASN A 2 27.15 10.21 9.63
N TYR A 3 26.38 9.21 10.07
CA TYR A 3 25.48 9.37 11.21
C TYR A 3 26.25 9.51 12.53
N ILE A 4 27.50 9.04 12.59
CA ILE A 4 28.40 9.25 13.72
C ILE A 4 28.65 10.76 13.95
N ASP A 5 28.85 11.54 12.89
CA ASP A 5 29.07 13.00 12.97
C ASP A 5 27.87 13.76 13.58
N ILE A 6 26.69 13.13 13.64
CA ILE A 6 25.48 13.67 14.27
C ILE A 6 25.47 13.34 15.76
N LEU A 7 25.89 12.12 16.12
CA LEU A 7 25.98 11.70 17.52
C LEU A 7 27.06 12.50 18.27
N ASP A 8 28.16 12.85 17.61
CA ASP A 8 29.24 13.67 18.18
C ASP A 8 28.80 15.10 18.55
N LYS A 9 27.62 15.53 18.09
CA LYS A 9 27.05 16.86 18.38
C LYS A 9 25.98 16.83 19.47
N LEU A 10 25.62 15.66 19.96
CA LEU A 10 24.62 15.50 21.01
C LEU A 10 25.28 15.68 22.38
N GLU A 11 24.56 16.33 23.29
CA GLU A 11 24.97 16.41 24.69
C GLU A 11 24.71 15.07 25.40
N GLU A 12 25.34 14.87 26.56
CA GLU A 12 25.24 13.61 27.34
C GLU A 12 23.79 13.17 27.56
N HIS A 13 22.92 14.12 27.95
CA HIS A 13 21.50 13.85 28.17
C HIS A 13 20.77 13.35 26.90
N ASP A 14 21.07 13.94 25.74
CA ASP A 14 20.47 13.54 24.47
C ASP A 14 20.98 12.17 24.01
N LEU A 15 22.24 11.85 24.31
CA LEU A 15 22.82 10.53 24.05
C LEU A 15 22.14 9.44 24.90
N GLU A 16 21.87 9.72 26.18
CA GLU A 16 21.14 8.79 27.05
C GLU A 16 19.70 8.52 26.56
N LEU A 17 18.99 9.58 26.17
CA LEU A 17 17.65 9.46 25.58
C LEU A 17 17.68 8.67 24.27
N PHE A 18 18.65 8.95 23.40
CA PHE A 18 18.79 8.24 22.13
C PHE A 18 19.14 6.76 22.34
N GLU A 19 20.00 6.44 23.32
CA GLU A 19 20.32 5.05 23.67
C GLU A 19 19.09 4.31 24.18
N LYS A 20 18.26 4.96 25.01
CA LYS A 20 17.00 4.40 25.49
C LYS A 20 16.05 4.10 24.32
N ASP A 21 15.86 5.05 23.40
CA ASP A 21 14.99 4.87 22.24
C ASP A 21 15.47 3.76 21.29
N LEU A 22 16.79 3.57 21.18
CA LEU A 22 17.38 2.46 20.46
C LEU A 22 17.07 1.11 21.15
N LYS A 23 17.29 1.02 22.47
CA LYS A 23 17.03 -0.18 23.28
C LYS A 23 15.55 -0.57 23.27
N GLU A 24 14.65 0.40 23.32
CA GLU A 24 13.20 0.19 23.25
C GLU A 24 12.70 -0.07 21.81
N GLY A 25 13.58 0.09 20.81
CA GLY A 25 13.28 -0.20 19.41
C GLY A 25 12.39 0.85 18.73
N TYR A 26 12.21 2.04 19.31
CA TYR A 26 11.45 3.12 18.70
C TYR A 26 12.12 3.64 17.43
N VAL A 27 13.46 3.76 17.46
CA VAL A 27 14.24 4.19 16.30
C VAL A 27 14.03 3.23 15.13
N GLN A 28 14.06 1.92 15.38
CA GLN A 28 13.84 0.91 14.35
C GLN A 28 12.41 1.00 13.77
N LYS A 29 11.39 1.09 14.63
CA LYS A 29 9.98 1.28 14.19
C LYS A 29 9.80 2.56 13.38
N TYR A 30 10.47 3.65 13.75
CA TYR A 30 10.44 4.91 13.02
C TYR A 30 11.10 4.78 11.65
N ILE A 31 12.27 4.15 11.57
CA ILE A 31 12.98 3.87 10.32
C ILE A 31 12.11 3.02 9.39
N ASP A 32 11.48 1.97 9.90
CA ASP A 32 10.63 1.10 9.08
C ASP A 32 9.42 1.85 8.54
N ARG A 33 8.75 2.65 9.36
CA ARG A 33 7.66 3.54 8.92
C ARG A 33 8.13 4.52 7.84
N LYS A 34 9.32 5.13 7.99
CA LYS A 34 9.90 6.03 6.99
C LYS A 34 10.26 5.29 5.70
N LYS A 35 10.77 4.06 5.76
CA LYS A 35 11.04 3.24 4.58
C LYS A 35 9.75 2.85 3.85
N GLU A 36 8.71 2.46 4.57
CA GLU A 36 7.38 2.21 3.99
C GLU A 36 6.82 3.47 3.32
N PHE A 37 7.04 4.62 3.93
CA PHE A 37 6.65 5.91 3.39
C PHE A 37 7.36 6.24 2.06
N PHE A 38 8.67 6.03 1.97
CA PHE A 38 9.39 6.21 0.71
C PHE A 38 8.89 5.27 -0.38
N LYS A 39 8.49 4.04 -0.04
CA LYS A 39 7.84 3.14 -1.01
C LYS A 39 6.50 3.70 -1.52
N VAL A 40 5.80 4.54 -0.75
CA VAL A 40 4.53 5.19 -1.15
C VAL A 40 4.76 6.43 -2.01
N LYS A 41 5.84 7.19 -1.78
CA LYS A 41 6.16 8.42 -2.52
C LYS A 41 6.31 8.22 -4.04
N ASP A 42 6.70 7.03 -4.48
CA ASP A 42 6.83 6.70 -5.91
C ASP A 42 5.55 6.13 -6.53
N LYS A 43 4.42 6.14 -5.80
CA LYS A 43 3.17 5.59 -6.30
C LYS A 43 2.39 6.65 -7.06
N SER A 44 2.10 6.34 -8.32
CA SER A 44 1.15 7.08 -9.14
C SER A 44 -0.25 6.49 -8.99
N CYS A 45 -1.26 7.34 -9.09
CA CYS A 45 -2.65 6.91 -9.12
C CYS A 45 -2.86 6.09 -10.40
N PRO A 46 -3.38 4.85 -10.32
CA PRO A 46 -3.54 4.00 -11.50
C PRO A 46 -4.66 4.47 -12.44
N VAL A 47 -5.44 5.48 -12.03
CA VAL A 47 -6.53 6.04 -12.83
C VAL A 47 -6.09 7.30 -13.59
N CYS A 48 -5.50 8.26 -12.89
CA CYS A 48 -5.15 9.56 -13.48
C CYS A 48 -3.65 9.82 -13.61
N GLY A 49 -2.79 8.94 -13.09
CA GLY A 49 -1.33 9.08 -13.15
C GLY A 49 -0.73 10.07 -12.14
N ASN A 50 -1.54 10.84 -11.41
CA ASN A 50 -1.04 11.81 -10.43
C ASN A 50 -0.24 11.13 -9.32
N GLN A 51 0.79 11.82 -8.83
CA GLN A 51 1.56 11.38 -7.68
C GLN A 51 0.66 11.34 -6.44
N VAL A 52 0.73 10.24 -5.70
CA VAL A 52 -0.13 10.00 -4.56
C VAL A 52 0.50 10.60 -3.29
N LYS A 53 -0.30 11.37 -2.55
CA LYS A 53 0.09 12.01 -1.27
C LYS A 53 -0.14 11.08 -0.07
N GLU A 54 0.20 11.52 1.13
CA GLU A 54 0.10 10.73 2.38
C GLU A 54 -1.35 10.33 2.69
N ASP A 55 -2.29 11.26 2.56
CA ASP A 55 -3.73 11.08 2.84
C ASP A 55 -4.48 10.44 1.66
N CYS A 56 -3.92 9.38 1.09
CA CYS A 56 -4.48 8.71 -0.06
C CYS A 56 -5.45 7.59 0.30
N PHE A 57 -6.32 7.26 -0.66
CA PHE A 57 -7.18 6.09 -0.55
C PHE A 57 -6.42 4.84 -0.99
N VAL A 58 -6.56 3.76 -0.22
CA VAL A 58 -5.85 2.50 -0.48
C VAL A 58 -6.85 1.36 -0.62
N LEU A 59 -6.78 0.65 -1.75
CA LEU A 59 -7.54 -0.58 -1.98
C LEU A 59 -6.59 -1.78 -1.95
N ILE A 60 -6.93 -2.80 -1.16
CA ILE A 60 -6.19 -4.05 -1.05
C ILE A 60 -7.15 -5.20 -1.40
N TRP A 61 -6.77 -6.08 -2.33
CA TRP A 61 -7.62 -7.20 -2.76
C TRP A 61 -6.82 -8.43 -3.19
N GLY A 62 -7.50 -9.57 -3.30
CA GLY A 62 -6.89 -10.87 -3.62
C GLY A 62 -6.60 -11.71 -2.37
N GLU A 63 -6.22 -12.96 -2.60
CA GLU A 63 -5.84 -13.88 -1.53
C GLU A 63 -4.54 -13.43 -0.82
N PRO A 64 -4.30 -13.88 0.43
CA PRO A 64 -3.11 -13.49 1.19
C PRO A 64 -1.80 -13.68 0.42
N SER A 65 -1.70 -14.77 -0.34
CA SER A 65 -0.50 -15.13 -1.12
C SER A 65 -0.28 -14.28 -2.37
N ILE A 66 -1.32 -13.60 -2.89
CA ILE A 66 -1.28 -12.82 -4.14
C ILE A 66 -1.97 -11.46 -3.99
N ARG A 67 -1.78 -10.84 -2.82
CA ARG A 67 -2.46 -9.60 -2.46
C ARG A 67 -1.99 -8.45 -3.34
N LYS A 68 -2.93 -7.79 -4.01
CA LYS A 68 -2.70 -6.59 -4.82
C LYS A 68 -3.08 -5.35 -4.01
N LYS A 69 -2.36 -4.26 -4.23
CA LYS A 69 -2.56 -2.98 -3.56
C LYS A 69 -2.51 -1.85 -4.58
N ALA A 70 -3.51 -0.97 -4.58
CA ALA A 70 -3.53 0.26 -5.37
C ALA A 70 -3.78 1.47 -4.47
N HIS A 71 -3.22 2.62 -4.88
CA HIS A 71 -3.31 3.87 -4.14
C HIS A 71 -3.94 4.92 -5.06
N PHE A 72 -4.87 5.71 -4.55
CA PHE A 72 -5.65 6.67 -5.32
C PHE A 72 -5.51 8.06 -4.71
N CYS A 73 -5.31 9.05 -5.57
CA CYS A 73 -5.11 10.44 -5.14
C CYS A 73 -6.38 11.10 -4.59
N GLY A 74 -7.56 10.51 -4.80
CA GLY A 74 -8.84 11.04 -4.34
C GLY A 74 -9.98 10.03 -4.49
N ILE A 75 -11.13 10.37 -3.91
CA ILE A 75 -12.31 9.49 -3.86
C ILE A 75 -12.86 9.19 -5.26
N ASP A 76 -12.85 10.16 -6.17
CA ASP A 76 -13.36 9.97 -7.55
C ASP A 76 -12.56 8.91 -8.31
N CYS A 77 -11.23 8.92 -8.16
CA CYS A 77 -10.35 7.92 -8.77
C CYS A 77 -10.59 6.52 -8.17
N LEU A 78 -10.83 6.43 -6.87
CA LEU A 78 -11.20 5.17 -6.22
C LEU A 78 -12.55 4.66 -6.75
N THR A 79 -13.57 5.51 -6.78
CA THR A 79 -14.93 5.17 -7.24
C THR A 79 -14.91 4.69 -8.70
N TYR A 80 -14.26 5.46 -9.59
CA TYR A 80 -14.09 5.08 -10.98
C TYR A 80 -13.43 3.70 -11.13
N PHE A 81 -12.36 3.46 -10.37
CA PHE A 81 -11.67 2.17 -10.39
C PHE A 81 -12.58 1.03 -9.93
N LEU A 82 -13.33 1.21 -8.83
CA LEU A 82 -14.25 0.20 -8.30
C LEU A 82 -15.35 -0.13 -9.30
N GLU A 83 -15.96 0.86 -9.95
CA GLU A 83 -16.98 0.63 -10.97
C GLU A 83 -16.46 -0.22 -12.13
N LYS A 84 -15.28 0.13 -12.67
CA LYS A 84 -14.64 -0.63 -13.76
C LYS A 84 -14.23 -2.03 -13.30
N PHE A 85 -13.71 -2.15 -12.08
CA PHE A 85 -13.27 -3.42 -11.51
C PHE A 85 -14.44 -4.39 -11.29
N ILE A 86 -15.55 -3.90 -10.73
CA ILE A 86 -16.80 -4.66 -10.52
C ILE A 86 -17.40 -5.08 -11.85
N GLN A 87 -17.49 -4.17 -12.83
CA GLN A 87 -17.99 -4.50 -14.17
C GLN A 87 -17.17 -5.61 -14.83
N LYS A 88 -15.85 -5.59 -14.69
CA LYS A 88 -14.97 -6.65 -15.23
C LYS A 88 -15.21 -8.00 -14.54
N LYS A 89 -15.35 -8.03 -13.21
CA LYS A 89 -15.66 -9.24 -12.43
C LYS A 89 -17.03 -9.84 -12.78
N ILE A 90 -18.05 -9.01 -12.98
CA ILE A 90 -19.40 -9.46 -13.35
C ILE A 90 -19.40 -10.09 -14.76
N LYS A 91 -18.65 -9.52 -15.71
CA LYS A 91 -18.53 -10.08 -17.07
C LYS A 91 -17.87 -11.47 -17.04
N THR A 92 -16.79 -11.65 -16.29
CA THR A 92 -16.12 -12.96 -16.16
C THR A 92 -16.96 -14.01 -15.43
N GLY A 93 -17.89 -13.61 -14.56
CA GLY A 93 -18.81 -14.53 -13.87
C GLY A 93 -19.97 -15.04 -14.75
N LYS A 94 -20.36 -14.28 -15.78
CA LYS A 94 -21.48 -14.63 -16.67
C LYS A 94 -21.11 -15.61 -17.79
N GLU A 95 -19.84 -15.77 -18.11
CA GLU A 95 -19.39 -16.76 -19.11
C GLU A 95 -19.38 -18.19 -18.55
N ASN A 96 -19.13 -18.37 -17.25
CA ASN A 96 -19.08 -19.69 -16.62
C ASN A 96 -20.46 -20.34 -16.37
N THR A 97 -21.57 -19.62 -16.56
CA THR A 97 -22.94 -20.15 -16.31
C THR A 97 -23.68 -20.60 -17.57
N LYS A 98 -23.20 -20.29 -18.79
CA LYS A 98 -23.84 -20.73 -20.03
C LYS A 98 -23.44 -22.14 -20.49
N ASN A 99 -22.39 -22.75 -19.91
CA ASN A 99 -21.86 -24.04 -20.37
C ASN A 99 -22.37 -25.29 -19.60
N LYS A 100 -23.44 -25.18 -18.79
CA LYS A 100 -24.02 -26.31 -18.02
C LYS A 100 -25.42 -26.76 -18.47
N LYS A 101 -25.92 -26.33 -19.63
CA LYS A 101 -27.19 -26.81 -20.20
C LYS A 101 -26.98 -27.43 -21.58
N SER A 102 -26.30 -28.57 -21.66
CA SER A 102 -26.36 -29.48 -22.82
C SER A 102 -25.65 -30.81 -22.53
N VAL A 103 -26.08 -31.59 -21.55
CA VAL A 103 -25.91 -33.05 -21.60
C VAL A 103 -27.03 -33.74 -20.80
N LYS A 104 -27.65 -34.75 -21.43
CA LYS A 104 -28.59 -35.77 -20.92
C LYS A 104 -30.08 -35.46 -21.09
N ASN A 105 -30.56 -35.64 -22.31
CA ASN A 105 -31.70 -36.53 -22.58
C ASN A 105 -31.22 -37.54 -23.62
N ILE A 106 -31.11 -38.80 -23.21
CA ILE A 106 -31.33 -40.08 -23.91
C ILE A 106 -31.09 -41.15 -22.84
#